data_AF-A0A965A5E5-F1
#
_entry.id   AF-A0A965A5E5-F1
#
_cell.length_a   1.000
_cell.length_b   1.000
_cell.length_c   1.000
_cell.angle_alpha   90.00
_cell.angle_beta   90.00
_cell.angle_gamma   90.00
#
_symmetry.space_group_name_H-M   'P 1'
#
loop_
_entity.id
_entity.type
_entity.pdbx_description
1 polymer ?
#
loop_
_entity_poly.entity_id
_entity_poly.type
_entity_poly.pdbx_seq_one_letter_code
_entity_poly.pdbx_strand_id
1 'polypeptide(L)' 'ILAALTGLEVATYFVDFGPFFMPVLLVLMCVKFFIVVSYFMHLKFDNKIFSFMFYAGLFLAVGVYAAFLATFKFFTA' A
#
# COMPACT_ATOMS: atom_id res chain seq x y z
N ILE A 1 5.07 -0.10 16.49
CA ILE A 1 4.23 0.66 15.52
C ILE A 1 3.43 -0.28 14.62
N LEU A 2 4.05 -1.14 13.80
CA LEU A 2 3.31 -2.06 12.94
C LEU A 2 2.38 -3.02 13.70
N ALA A 3 2.86 -3.61 14.81
CA ALA A 3 2.04 -4.48 15.66
C ALA A 3 0.84 -3.75 16.30
N ALA A 4 0.99 -2.47 16.65
CA ALA A 4 -0.11 -1.65 17.18
C ALA A 4 -1.15 -1.33 16.08
N LEU A 5 -0.68 -1.05 14.86
CA LEU A 5 -1.57 -0.82 13.71
C LEU A 5 -2.34 -2.11 13.32
N THR A 6 -1.71 -3.27 13.48
CA THR A 6 -2.38 -4.57 13.28
C THR A 6 -3.36 -4.89 14.39
N GLY A 7 -3.05 -4.55 15.65
CA GLY A 7 -4.00 -4.64 16.74
C GLY A 7 -5.24 -3.76 16.52
N LEU A 8 -5.04 -2.53 16.01
CA LEU A 8 -6.13 -1.63 15.66
C LEU A 8 -7.02 -2.19 14.53
N GLU A 9 -6.41 -2.77 13.49
CA GLU A 9 -7.15 -3.39 12.38
C GLU A 9 -8.01 -4.57 12.85
N VAL A 10 -7.44 -5.45 13.69
CA VAL A 10 -8.18 -6.57 14.28
C VAL A 10 -9.28 -6.05 15.21
N ALA A 11 -9.03 -4.97 15.98
CA ALA A 11 -10.06 -4.35 16.83
C ALA A 11 -11.23 -3.77 16.01
N THR A 12 -10.98 -3.18 14.84
CA THR A 12 -12.05 -2.75 13.92
C THR A 12 -12.80 -3.90 13.26
N TYR A 13 -12.25 -5.13 13.28
CA TYR A 13 -13.00 -6.35 12.91
C TYR A 13 -13.99 -6.77 13.99
N PHE A 14 -13.68 -6.50 15.27
CA PHE A 14 -14.57 -6.85 16.38
C PHE A 14 -15.66 -5.80 16.64
N VAL A 15 -15.52 -4.59 16.06
CA VAL A 15 -16.51 -3.50 16.16
C VAL A 15 -16.97 -3.15 14.74
N ASP A 16 -18.05 -3.81 14.28
CA ASP A 16 -18.61 -3.65 12.94
C ASP A 16 -19.14 -2.23 12.69
N PHE A 17 -18.32 -1.38 12.06
CA PHE A 17 -18.75 -0.11 11.47
C PHE A 17 -19.35 -0.29 10.07
N GLY A 18 -20.32 -1.21 9.92
CA GLY A 18 -21.15 -1.34 8.71
C GLY A 18 -20.41 -1.19 7.36
N PRO A 19 -20.97 -0.47 6.35
CA PRO A 19 -20.40 -0.35 5.00
C PRO A 19 -19.01 0.29 4.92
N PHE A 20 -18.57 0.99 5.97
CA PHE A 20 -17.27 1.67 6.01
C PHE A 20 -16.10 0.73 6.34
N PHE A 21 -16.37 -0.53 6.66
CA PHE A 21 -15.35 -1.55 6.90
C PHE A 21 -14.37 -1.68 5.70
N MET A 22 -14.90 -1.80 4.48
CA MET A 22 -14.07 -1.96 3.26
C MET A 22 -13.06 -0.82 3.03
N PRO A 23 -13.46 0.47 2.99
CA PRO A 23 -12.51 1.55 2.78
C PRO A 23 -11.50 1.68 3.92
N VAL A 24 -11.89 1.40 5.17
CA VAL A 24 -10.99 1.46 6.33
C VAL A 24 -9.88 0.41 6.25
N LEU A 25 -10.18 -0.84 5.85
CA LEU A 25 -9.15 -1.86 5.67
C LEU A 25 -8.20 -1.51 4.52
N LEU A 26 -8.74 -0.99 3.42
CA LEU A 26 -7.92 -0.60 2.27
C LEU A 26 -6.93 0.51 2.64
N VAL A 27 -7.39 1.51 3.42
CA VAL A 27 -6.53 2.57 3.96
C VAL A 27 -5.50 2.00 4.94
N LEU A 28 -5.89 1.12 5.85
CA LEU A 28 -4.96 0.46 6.78
C LEU A 28 -3.88 -0.34 6.06
N MET A 29 -4.24 -1.05 4.98
CA MET A 29 -3.30 -1.75 4.10
C MET A 29 -2.28 -0.79 3.49
N CYS A 30 -2.73 0.31 2.89
CA CYS A 30 -1.84 1.33 2.33
C CYS A 30 -0.93 1.94 3.40
N VAL A 31 -1.46 2.27 4.58
CA VAL A 31 -0.70 2.88 5.68
C VAL A 31 0.38 1.91 6.20
N LYS A 32 0.04 0.64 6.39
CA LYS A 32 1.04 -0.38 6.78
C LYS A 32 2.12 -0.51 5.73
N PHE A 33 1.74 -0.56 4.45
CA PHE A 33 2.69 -0.63 3.36
C PHE A 33 3.66 0.56 3.39
N PHE A 34 3.16 1.80 3.53
CA PHE A 34 4.01 3.00 3.63
C PHE A 34 4.93 2.99 4.86
N ILE A 35 4.43 2.54 6.01
CA ILE A 35 5.22 2.41 7.23
C ILE A 35 6.32 1.36 7.04
N VAL A 36 6.02 0.22 6.42
CA VAL A 36 7.00 -0.83 6.12
C VAL A 36 8.05 -0.32 5.14
N VAL A 37 7.65 0.36 4.06
CA VAL A 37 8.59 0.96 3.09
C VAL A 37 9.50 2.00 3.75
N SER A 38 8.94 2.84 4.64
CA SER A 38 9.69 3.91 5.29
C SER A 38 10.56 3.43 6.46
N TYR A 39 10.20 2.31 7.11
CA TYR A 39 10.82 1.83 8.36
C TYR A 39 11.67 0.56 8.19
N PHE A 40 11.24 -0.40 7.36
CA PHE A 40 11.99 -1.65 7.12
C PHE A 40 13.06 -1.52 6.04
N MET A 41 12.86 -0.68 5.02
CA MET A 41 13.99 -0.19 4.23
C MET A 41 14.52 1.04 4.96
N HIS A 42 15.76 1.00 5.44
CA HIS A 42 16.46 2.07 6.17
C HIS A 42 16.66 3.38 5.34
N LEU A 43 15.75 3.74 4.43
CA LEU A 43 15.84 4.84 3.44
C LEU A 43 16.07 6.22 4.05
N LYS A 44 15.67 6.42 5.32
CA LYS A 44 15.95 7.66 6.04
C LYS A 44 17.43 7.81 6.45
N PHE A 45 18.17 6.70 6.50
CA PHE A 45 19.57 6.63 6.93
C PHE A 45 20.55 6.14 5.84
N ASP A 46 20.06 5.76 4.66
CA ASP A 46 20.87 5.23 3.55
C ASP A 46 20.88 6.16 2.32
N ASN A 47 21.83 5.95 1.40
CA ASN A 47 22.04 6.78 0.21
C ASN A 47 20.81 6.78 -0.72
N LYS A 48 20.52 7.93 -1.33
CA LYS A 48 19.38 8.20 -2.25
C LYS A 48 19.18 7.14 -3.35
N ILE A 49 20.21 6.39 -3.71
CA ILE A 49 20.20 5.33 -4.74
C ILE A 49 19.27 4.17 -4.37
N PHE A 50 19.28 3.70 -3.13
CA PHE A 50 18.39 2.61 -2.69
C PHE A 50 16.92 3.04 -2.67
N SER A 51 16.66 4.29 -2.28
CA SER A 51 15.31 4.86 -2.30
C SER A 51 14.76 5.00 -3.72
N PHE A 52 15.62 5.34 -4.68
CA PHE A 52 15.25 5.49 -6.08
C PHE A 52 14.94 4.14 -6.74
N MET A 53 15.75 3.11 -6.49
CA MET A 53 15.53 1.76 -7.05
C MET A 53 14.19 1.16 -6.61
N PHE A 54 13.82 1.35 -5.33
CA PHE A 54 12.54 0.87 -4.82
C PHE A 54 11.36 1.63 -5.42
N TYR A 55 11.44 2.96 -5.51
CA TYR A 55 10.38 3.78 -6.09
C TYR A 55 10.21 3.53 -7.59
N ALA A 56 11.31 3.29 -8.31
CA ALA A 56 11.30 2.90 -9.71
C ALA A 56 10.61 1.54 -9.92
N GLY A 57 10.89 0.55 -9.07
CA GLY A 57 10.20 -0.74 -9.09
C GLY A 57 8.70 -0.62 -8.79
N LEU A 58 8.32 0.22 -7.82
CA LEU A 58 6.92 0.48 -7.49
C LEU A 58 6.18 1.19 -8.63
N PHE A 59 6.79 2.20 -9.24
CA PHE A 59 6.24 2.90 -10.40
C PHE A 59 6.09 1.97 -11.60
N LEU A 60 7.07 1.11 -11.85
CA LEU A 60 7.03 0.12 -12.92
C LEU A 60 5.93 -0.92 -12.67
N ALA A 61 5.77 -1.41 -11.44
CA ALA A 61 4.71 -2.36 -11.09
C ALA A 61 3.31 -1.76 -11.33
N VAL A 62 3.08 -0.52 -10.89
CA VAL A 62 1.82 0.20 -11.13
C VAL A 62 1.61 0.44 -12.63
N GLY A 63 2.66 0.84 -13.35
CA GLY A 63 2.60 1.08 -14.79
C GLY A 63 2.27 -0.17 -15.61
N VAL A 64 2.90 -1.31 -15.29
CA VAL A 64 2.61 -2.60 -15.93
C VAL A 64 1.19 -3.05 -15.62
N TYR A 65 0.73 -2.87 -14.39
CA TYR A 65 -0.65 -3.22 -14.01
C TYR A 65 -1.69 -2.35 -14.73
N ALA A 66 -1.43 -1.04 -14.83
CA ALA A 66 -2.28 -0.12 -15.59
C ALA A 66 -2.28 -0.45 -17.09
N ALA A 67 -1.13 -0.78 -17.67
CA ALA A 67 -1.02 -1.22 -19.06
C ALA A 67 -1.77 -2.53 -19.32
N PHE A 68 -1.69 -3.48 -18.37
CA PHE A 68 -2.44 -4.72 -18.43
C PHE A 68 -3.96 -4.46 -18.39
N LEU A 69 -4.43 -3.61 -17.48
CA LEU A 69 -5.84 -3.21 -17.42
C LEU A 69 -6.31 -2.47 -18.69
N ALA A 70 -5.45 -1.64 -19.30
CA ALA A 70 -5.75 -0.95 -20.56
C ALA A 70 -5.91 -1.93 -21.73
N THR A 71 -5.12 -3.00 -21.77
CA THR A 71 -5.20 -4.06 -22.79
C THR A 71 -6.55 -4.78 -22.79
N PHE A 72 -7.19 -4.97 -21.63
CA PHE A 72 -8.51 -5.62 -21.54
C PHE A 72 -9.68 -4.78 -22.04
N LYS A 73 -9.44 -3.63 -22.71
CA LYS A 73 -10.51 -2.76 -23.21
C LYS A 73 -11.47 -2.29 -22.09
N PHE A 74 -11.03 -2.22 -20.83
CA PHE A 74 -11.86 -1.71 -19.73
C PHE A 74 -12.20 -0.21 -19.88
N PHE A 75 -11.40 0.53 -20.63
CA PHE A 75 -11.60 1.97 -20.92
C PHE A 75 -12.39 2.26 -22.20
N THR A 76 -12.74 1.25 -23.01
CA THR A 76 -13.63 1.45 -24.17
C THR A 76 -15.03 0.98 -23.77
N ALA A 77 -15.81 1.92 -23.24
CA ALA A 77 -17.27 1.83 -23.31
C ALA A 77 -17.74 1.88 -24.78
#